data_AF-A0A5Q3LAN3-F1
#
_entry.id   AF-A0A5Q3LAN3-F1
#
_cell.length_a   1.000
_cell.length_b   1.000
_cell.length_c   1.000
_cell.angle_alpha   90.00
_cell.angle_beta   90.00
_cell.angle_gamma   90.00
#
_symmetry.space_group_name_H-M   'P 1'
#
loop_
_entity.id
_entity.type
_entity.pdbx_description
1 polymer ?
#
loop_
_entity_poly.entity_id
_entity_poly.type
_entity_poly.pdbx_seq_one_letter_code
_entity_poly.pdbx_strand_id
1 'polypeptide(L)'
;MNQLLIILSLSTVAFSILLYEKTYAADNFFLPGDAFFPTRLTLESLDQLAKTKTIQYASPIGSEYGKSGDAGYAYAYLPDLDEEFVLNMKGYFKWHVSTGWKDFIEDPKSGKKVPLETDGASVLVYPSDFDPLKFWPGLRYNEHWRTETVKFGHDHNQINPCCSINHKDALMESWRDATKVPPLQVILPKTQPKPKQVIEEPIVIKGPYQILIIQQPMIELFLAEEDIISYAGFWSDITRDYHFSNNEWDFFEHEASYHRD
;
A
#
# COMPACT_ATOMS: atom_id res chain seq x y z
N MET A 1 -49.94 -0.90 -28.26
CA MET A 1 -49.16 -1.73 -27.30
C MET A 1 -47.68 -1.35 -27.26
N ASN A 2 -47.02 -1.08 -28.40
CA ASN A 2 -45.59 -0.76 -28.44
C ASN A 2 -45.19 0.60 -27.83
N GLN A 3 -46.02 1.64 -27.91
CA GLN A 3 -45.66 2.95 -27.36
C GLN A 3 -45.64 3.00 -25.81
N LEU A 4 -46.52 2.25 -25.15
CA LEU A 4 -46.57 2.20 -23.68
C LEU A 4 -45.33 1.48 -23.10
N LEU A 5 -44.87 0.43 -23.79
CA LEU A 5 -43.65 -0.31 -23.46
C LEU A 5 -42.37 0.54 -23.62
N ILE A 6 -42.32 1.39 -24.64
CA ILE A 6 -41.19 2.31 -24.87
C ILE A 6 -41.15 3.42 -23.81
N ILE A 7 -42.29 3.94 -23.38
CA ILE A 7 -42.36 4.97 -22.33
C ILE A 7 -41.95 4.38 -20.97
N LEU A 8 -42.40 3.16 -20.65
CA LEU A 8 -42.01 2.45 -19.43
C LEU A 8 -40.51 2.12 -19.39
N SER A 9 -39.91 1.69 -20.50
CA SER A 9 -38.47 1.40 -20.54
C SER A 9 -37.61 2.67 -20.43
N LEU A 10 -37.98 3.76 -21.10
CA LEU A 10 -37.28 5.05 -21.00
C LEU A 10 -37.36 5.66 -19.59
N SER A 11 -38.51 5.56 -18.93
CA SER A 11 -38.68 6.04 -17.54
C SER A 11 -37.91 5.18 -16.54
N THR A 12 -37.80 3.87 -16.76
CA THR A 12 -36.97 3.00 -15.90
C THR A 12 -35.48 3.31 -16.07
N VAL A 13 -35.00 3.54 -17.30
CA VAL A 13 -33.59 3.93 -17.54
C VAL A 13 -33.28 5.31 -16.95
N ALA A 14 -34.18 6.29 -17.13
CA ALA A 14 -34.01 7.62 -16.54
C ALA A 14 -34.01 7.59 -15.00
N PHE A 15 -34.85 6.76 -14.39
CA PHE A 15 -34.88 6.58 -12.93
C PHE A 15 -33.60 5.90 -12.42
N SER A 16 -33.07 4.90 -13.14
CA SER A 16 -31.80 4.25 -12.81
C SER A 16 -30.58 5.17 -12.94
N ILE A 17 -30.61 6.13 -13.88
CA ILE A 17 -29.56 7.15 -14.02
C ILE A 17 -29.66 8.21 -12.90
N LEU A 18 -30.87 8.54 -12.44
CA LEU A 18 -31.10 9.47 -11.32
C LEU A 18 -30.78 8.86 -9.95
N LEU A 19 -30.87 7.54 -9.81
CA LEU A 19 -30.44 6.79 -8.61
C LEU A 19 -28.95 6.40 -8.63
N TYR A 20 -28.21 6.81 -9.67
CA TYR A 20 -26.78 6.59 -9.74
C TYR A 20 -26.07 7.57 -8.80
N GLU A 21 -26.06 7.27 -7.51
CA GLU A 21 -25.20 7.97 -6.57
C GLU A 21 -23.75 7.79 -7.03
N LYS A 22 -23.06 8.91 -7.27
CA LYS A 22 -21.63 8.89 -7.53
C LYS A 22 -20.93 8.41 -6.26
N THR A 23 -20.70 7.12 -6.16
CA THR A 23 -19.84 6.55 -5.14
C THR A 23 -18.39 6.87 -5.49
N TYR A 24 -17.69 7.56 -4.59
CA TYR A 24 -16.27 7.81 -4.73
C TYR A 24 -15.51 6.64 -4.10
N ALA A 25 -14.68 5.96 -4.89
CA ALA A 25 -13.66 5.10 -4.30
C ALA A 25 -12.73 6.01 -3.49
N ALA A 26 -12.64 5.80 -2.19
CA ALA A 26 -11.78 6.59 -1.33
C ALA A 26 -10.34 6.06 -1.47
N ASP A 27 -9.65 6.48 -2.53
CA ASP A 27 -8.21 6.24 -2.74
C ASP A 27 -7.43 7.09 -1.75
N ASN A 28 -7.50 6.74 -0.47
CA ASN A 28 -6.91 7.58 0.57
C ASN A 28 -5.39 7.45 0.53
N PHE A 29 -4.70 8.53 0.89
CA PHE A 29 -3.32 8.48 1.37
C PHE A 29 -3.25 7.68 2.69
N PHE A 30 -2.12 7.75 3.39
CA PHE A 30 -2.02 7.22 4.74
C PHE A 30 -3.05 7.92 5.64
N LEU A 31 -3.82 7.13 6.39
CA LEU A 31 -4.72 7.61 7.42
C LEU A 31 -4.27 7.14 8.80
N PRO A 32 -4.42 7.98 9.85
CA PRO A 32 -4.11 7.56 11.20
C PRO A 32 -4.90 6.30 11.57
N GLY A 33 -4.19 5.27 12.03
CA GLY A 33 -4.76 3.95 12.31
C GLY A 33 -4.48 2.90 11.24
N ASP A 34 -3.99 3.27 10.05
CA ASP A 34 -3.52 2.29 9.08
C ASP A 34 -2.36 1.45 9.67
N ALA A 35 -2.34 0.15 9.37
CA ALA A 35 -1.32 -0.77 9.89
C ALA A 35 0.09 -0.49 9.34
N PHE A 36 0.20 0.18 8.19
CA PHE A 36 1.48 0.48 7.54
C PHE A 36 1.43 1.78 6.74
N PHE A 37 2.62 2.32 6.46
CA PHE A 37 2.82 3.39 5.47
C PHE A 37 3.44 2.79 4.19
N PRO A 38 2.75 2.85 3.04
CA PRO A 38 3.32 2.40 1.77
C PRO A 38 4.13 3.50 1.09
N THR A 39 5.22 3.10 0.47
CA THR A 39 6.07 3.94 -0.38
C THR A 39 6.61 3.11 -1.54
N ARG A 40 7.20 3.78 -2.53
CA ARG A 40 7.96 3.14 -3.59
C ARG A 40 9.38 3.69 -3.54
N LEU A 41 10.37 2.80 -3.42
CA LEU A 41 11.77 3.20 -3.33
C LEU A 41 12.54 2.70 -4.55
N THR A 42 13.33 3.56 -5.16
CA THR A 42 14.39 3.27 -6.13
C THR A 42 15.77 3.40 -5.46
N LEU A 43 16.84 2.93 -6.12
CA LEU A 43 18.21 3.18 -5.68
C LEU A 43 18.50 4.68 -5.46
N GLU A 44 18.00 5.54 -6.35
CA GLU A 44 18.12 7.00 -6.23
C GLU A 44 17.36 7.52 -4.99
N SER A 45 16.12 7.06 -4.78
CA SER A 45 15.33 7.48 -3.62
C SER A 45 15.95 7.03 -2.28
N LEU A 46 16.69 5.92 -2.27
CA LEU A 46 17.42 5.45 -1.09
C LEU A 46 18.59 6.39 -0.73
N ASP A 47 19.24 7.00 -1.72
CA ASP A 47 20.25 8.05 -1.47
C ASP A 47 19.61 9.29 -0.85
N GLN A 48 18.39 9.63 -1.26
CA GLN A 48 17.65 10.74 -0.67
C GLN A 48 17.15 10.40 0.74
N LEU A 49 16.66 9.17 0.94
CA LEU A 49 16.17 8.68 2.22
C LEU A 49 17.25 8.74 3.31
N ALA A 50 18.50 8.39 2.98
CA ALA A 50 19.64 8.53 3.90
C ALA A 50 19.82 9.96 4.43
N LYS A 51 19.46 10.97 3.63
CA LYS A 51 19.64 12.39 3.97
C LYS A 51 18.43 12.99 4.65
N THR A 52 17.23 12.72 4.15
CA THR A 52 15.99 13.37 4.58
C THR A 52 15.23 12.55 5.62
N LYS A 53 15.51 11.24 5.70
CA LYS A 53 14.71 10.25 6.42
C LYS A 53 13.21 10.37 6.14
N THR A 54 12.83 10.85 4.96
CA THR A 54 11.45 11.11 4.59
C THR A 54 11.08 10.29 3.36
N ILE A 55 9.94 9.62 3.42
CA ILE A 55 9.36 8.85 2.31
C ILE A 55 8.05 9.48 1.86
N GLN A 56 7.74 9.29 0.58
CA GLN A 56 6.49 9.73 -0.02
C GLN A 56 5.53 8.55 -0.13
N TYR A 57 4.26 8.79 0.16
CA TYR A 57 3.20 7.81 -0.05
C TYR A 57 3.17 7.38 -1.51
N ALA A 58 3.14 6.06 -1.72
CA ALA A 58 2.84 5.48 -3.02
C ALA A 58 1.70 4.48 -2.87
N SER A 59 0.76 4.47 -3.81
CA SER A 59 -0.30 3.46 -3.81
C SER A 59 0.34 2.08 -3.97
N PRO A 60 0.07 1.14 -3.05
CA PRO A 60 0.80 -0.12 -3.06
C PRO A 60 0.31 -1.08 -4.16
N ILE A 61 -0.78 -0.76 -4.87
CA ILE A 61 -1.29 -1.51 -6.04
C ILE A 61 -0.74 -0.95 -7.38
N GLY A 62 0.08 0.11 -7.36
CA GLY A 62 0.75 0.62 -8.57
C GLY A 62 -0.18 1.31 -9.58
N SER A 63 -1.43 1.60 -9.23
CA SER A 63 -2.33 2.34 -10.11
C SER A 63 -2.02 3.84 -10.07
N GLU A 64 -1.01 4.28 -10.80
CA GLU A 64 -0.72 5.71 -11.04
C GLU A 64 -1.84 6.42 -11.85
N TYR A 65 -2.86 5.67 -12.30
CA TYR A 65 -3.90 6.16 -13.22
C TYR A 65 -5.19 6.64 -12.55
N GLY A 66 -5.31 6.53 -11.22
CA GLY A 66 -6.34 7.22 -10.45
C GLY A 66 -5.71 8.43 -9.78
N LYS A 67 -6.32 9.62 -9.87
CA LYS A 67 -5.96 10.71 -8.96
C LYS A 67 -6.18 10.18 -7.54
N SER A 68 -5.09 9.88 -6.86
CA SER A 68 -5.05 9.49 -5.45
C SER A 68 -5.88 10.50 -4.68
N GLY A 69 -6.87 9.99 -3.96
CA GLY A 69 -7.94 10.73 -3.31
C GLY A 69 -7.40 11.78 -2.35
N ASP A 70 -8.18 12.84 -2.16
CA ASP A 70 -7.72 14.04 -1.47
C ASP A 70 -7.69 13.95 0.08
N ALA A 71 -7.63 12.73 0.63
CA ALA A 71 -7.71 12.48 2.07
C ALA A 71 -6.48 11.71 2.59
N GLY A 72 -5.84 12.26 3.62
CA GLY A 72 -4.73 11.66 4.35
C GLY A 72 -3.42 12.41 4.25
N TYR A 73 -2.33 11.70 4.52
CA TYR A 73 -0.97 12.25 4.65
C TYR A 73 -0.05 11.67 3.58
N ALA A 74 0.59 12.57 2.81
CA ALA A 74 1.41 12.18 1.67
C ALA A 74 2.86 11.83 2.01
N TYR A 75 3.35 12.18 3.20
CA TYR A 75 4.75 11.98 3.56
C TYR A 75 4.88 11.45 4.99
N ALA A 76 5.92 10.64 5.21
CA ALA A 76 6.30 10.16 6.53
C ALA A 76 7.80 10.40 6.78
N TYR A 77 8.11 10.83 7.99
CA TYR A 77 9.46 11.00 8.54
C TYR A 77 9.79 9.84 9.48
N LEU A 78 10.96 9.24 9.29
CA LEU A 78 11.47 8.10 10.05
C LEU A 78 12.63 8.56 10.94
N PRO A 79 12.37 9.08 12.15
CA PRO A 79 13.41 9.70 12.99
C PRO A 79 14.54 8.74 13.33
N ASP A 80 14.18 7.48 13.60
CA ASP A 80 15.05 6.41 14.07
C ASP A 80 15.73 5.65 12.92
N LEU A 81 15.61 6.12 11.67
CA LEU A 81 16.28 5.50 10.54
C LEU A 81 17.78 5.72 10.63
N ASP A 82 18.53 4.65 10.86
CA ASP A 82 19.99 4.69 10.86
C ASP A 82 20.58 4.49 9.46
N GLU A 83 21.84 4.88 9.30
CA GLU A 83 22.55 4.82 8.02
C GLU A 83 22.81 3.39 7.56
N GLU A 84 23.07 2.48 8.50
CA GLU A 84 23.35 1.07 8.25
C GLU A 84 22.12 0.36 7.66
N PHE A 85 20.93 0.65 8.19
CA PHE A 85 19.65 0.19 7.66
C PHE A 85 19.49 0.60 6.19
N VAL A 86 19.75 1.86 5.86
CA VAL A 86 19.63 2.36 4.47
C VAL A 86 20.67 1.72 3.56
N LEU A 87 21.90 1.56 4.06
CA LEU A 87 22.96 0.89 3.32
C LEU A 87 22.60 -0.58 3.04
N ASN A 88 22.03 -1.30 4.00
CA ASN A 88 21.57 -2.69 3.83
C ASN A 88 20.46 -2.79 2.79
N MET A 89 19.47 -1.90 2.85
CA MET A 89 18.43 -1.81 1.81
C MET A 89 19.06 -1.59 0.44
N LYS A 90 20.04 -0.69 0.30
CA LYS A 90 20.73 -0.47 -0.99
C LYS A 90 21.44 -1.73 -1.48
N GLY A 91 22.12 -2.46 -0.60
CA GLY A 91 22.78 -3.72 -0.93
C GLY A 91 21.78 -4.75 -1.47
N TYR A 92 20.66 -4.92 -0.77
CA TYR A 92 19.58 -5.79 -1.20
C TYR A 92 19.00 -5.35 -2.55
N PHE A 93 18.67 -4.07 -2.74
CA PHE A 93 18.15 -3.56 -4.00
C PHE A 93 19.10 -3.82 -5.18
N LYS A 94 20.42 -3.62 -4.98
CA LYS A 94 21.42 -3.91 -6.02
C LYS A 94 21.47 -5.40 -6.37
N TRP A 95 21.54 -6.25 -5.36
CA TRP A 95 21.51 -7.71 -5.54
C TRP A 95 20.23 -8.12 -6.29
N HIS A 96 19.08 -7.63 -5.84
CA HIS A 96 17.78 -7.98 -6.39
C HIS A 96 17.61 -7.52 -7.85
N VAL A 97 18.02 -6.28 -8.18
CA VAL A 97 18.09 -5.79 -9.57
C VAL A 97 19.03 -6.66 -10.42
N SER A 98 20.19 -7.06 -9.89
CA SER A 98 21.15 -7.90 -10.61
C SER A 98 20.62 -9.30 -10.98
N THR A 99 19.64 -9.79 -10.21
CA THR A 99 18.98 -11.09 -10.46
C THR A 99 17.86 -11.04 -11.52
N GLY A 100 17.57 -9.85 -12.07
CA GLY A 100 16.71 -9.69 -13.25
C GLY A 100 15.24 -9.40 -12.97
N TRP A 101 14.91 -8.85 -11.79
CA TRP A 101 13.55 -8.43 -11.47
C TRP A 101 13.05 -7.31 -12.42
N LYS A 102 11.82 -7.48 -12.90
CA LYS A 102 11.07 -6.46 -13.65
C LYS A 102 9.64 -6.45 -13.11
N ASP A 103 9.16 -5.29 -12.70
CA ASP A 103 7.72 -5.12 -12.47
C ASP A 103 7.00 -5.21 -13.82
N PHE A 104 5.70 -5.52 -13.79
CA PHE A 104 4.84 -5.51 -14.97
C PHE A 104 3.57 -4.74 -14.65
N ILE A 105 3.13 -3.88 -15.57
CA ILE A 105 1.79 -3.31 -15.54
C ILE A 105 0.97 -3.88 -16.67
N GLU A 106 -0.31 -4.02 -16.45
CA GLU A 106 -1.25 -4.28 -17.52
C GLU A 106 -1.54 -2.96 -18.24
N ASP A 107 -1.19 -2.87 -19.52
CA ASP A 107 -1.53 -1.70 -20.34
C ASP A 107 -3.05 -1.58 -20.44
N PRO A 108 -3.65 -0.48 -19.95
CA PRO A 108 -5.11 -0.30 -19.93
C PRO A 108 -5.76 -0.35 -21.32
N LYS A 109 -4.99 -0.12 -22.40
CA LYS A 109 -5.49 -0.12 -23.78
C LYS A 109 -5.35 -1.46 -24.47
N SER A 110 -4.33 -2.25 -24.11
CA SER A 110 -4.03 -3.51 -24.79
C SER A 110 -4.28 -4.76 -23.96
N GLY A 111 -4.51 -4.63 -22.65
CA GLY A 111 -4.67 -5.75 -21.71
C GLY A 111 -3.43 -6.64 -21.60
N LYS A 112 -2.30 -6.19 -22.16
CA LYS A 112 -1.04 -6.94 -22.11
C LYS A 112 -0.26 -6.52 -20.89
N LYS A 113 0.30 -7.51 -20.17
CA LYS A 113 1.38 -7.27 -19.21
C LYS A 113 2.59 -6.73 -19.97
N VAL A 114 2.85 -5.43 -19.84
CA VAL A 114 4.09 -4.80 -20.30
C VAL A 114 5.03 -4.69 -19.10
N PRO A 115 6.32 -5.02 -19.25
CA PRO A 115 7.28 -4.77 -18.19
C PRO A 115 7.21 -3.28 -17.84
N LEU A 116 6.85 -3.01 -16.59
CA LEU A 116 7.01 -1.72 -15.98
C LEU A 116 8.51 -1.59 -15.74
N GLU A 117 9.16 -0.84 -16.62
CA GLU A 117 10.53 -0.41 -16.43
C GLU A 117 10.53 0.60 -15.26
N THR A 118 10.41 0.06 -14.05
CA THR A 118 10.46 0.83 -12.82
C THR A 118 11.62 0.33 -12.01
N ASP A 119 12.64 1.18 -11.88
CA ASP A 119 13.85 0.94 -11.10
C ASP A 119 13.60 0.95 -9.57
N GLY A 120 12.40 0.57 -9.11
CA GLY A 120 12.02 0.65 -7.70
C GLY A 120 11.08 -0.45 -7.23
N ALA A 121 11.02 -0.65 -5.92
CA ALA A 121 10.24 -1.68 -5.24
C ALA A 121 9.09 -1.08 -4.45
N SER A 122 8.01 -1.84 -4.28
CA SER A 122 6.95 -1.53 -3.32
C SER A 122 7.46 -1.81 -1.91
N VAL A 123 7.36 -0.81 -1.04
CA VAL A 123 7.91 -0.86 0.32
C VAL A 123 6.83 -0.50 1.33
N LEU A 124 6.71 -1.30 2.39
CA LEU A 124 5.73 -1.12 3.45
C LEU A 124 6.44 -0.93 4.78
N VAL A 125 6.13 0.15 5.50
CA VAL A 125 6.66 0.42 6.84
C VAL A 125 5.64 -0.01 7.89
N TYR A 126 5.98 -1.01 8.69
CA TYR A 126 5.14 -1.58 9.76
C TYR A 126 5.76 -1.34 11.15
N PRO A 127 4.96 -1.42 12.23
CA PRO A 127 5.50 -1.64 13.57
C PRO A 127 6.48 -2.84 13.61
N SER A 128 7.52 -2.77 14.43
CA SER A 128 8.55 -3.83 14.48
C SER A 128 8.03 -5.19 14.93
N ASP A 129 6.86 -5.24 15.58
CA ASP A 129 6.20 -6.44 16.08
C ASP A 129 5.11 -6.98 15.13
N PHE A 130 4.93 -6.36 13.94
CA PHE A 130 4.11 -6.96 12.90
C PHE A 130 4.66 -8.34 12.52
N ASP A 131 3.79 -9.33 12.50
CA ASP A 131 4.15 -10.72 12.21
C ASP A 131 3.69 -11.08 10.78
N PRO A 132 4.60 -11.04 9.80
CA PRO A 132 4.26 -11.31 8.41
C PRO A 132 3.97 -12.81 8.15
N LEU A 133 4.29 -13.71 9.09
CA LEU A 133 3.91 -15.13 9.00
C LEU A 133 2.46 -15.37 9.40
N LYS A 134 1.89 -14.46 10.22
CA LYS A 134 0.53 -14.55 10.74
C LYS A 134 -0.46 -13.69 9.98
N PHE A 135 0.00 -12.58 9.42
CA PHE A 135 -0.84 -11.60 8.76
C PHE A 135 -0.26 -11.24 7.39
N TRP A 136 -1.12 -11.26 6.36
CA TRP A 136 -0.76 -10.84 5.02
C TRP A 136 -0.27 -9.38 4.98
N PRO A 137 0.91 -9.11 4.44
CA PRO A 137 1.39 -7.74 4.26
C PRO A 137 0.59 -7.02 3.17
N GLY A 138 0.37 -5.72 3.37
CA GLY A 138 -0.28 -4.83 2.40
C GLY A 138 -1.79 -4.65 2.62
N LEU A 139 -2.36 -5.33 3.61
CA LEU A 139 -3.75 -5.09 4.05
C LEU A 139 -3.79 -4.02 5.14
N ARG A 140 -4.70 -3.05 5.02
CA ARG A 140 -4.74 -1.91 5.96
C ARG A 140 -5.14 -2.30 7.39
N TYR A 141 -5.79 -3.46 7.58
CA TYR A 141 -6.25 -4.00 8.87
C TYR A 141 -6.92 -3.00 9.82
N ASN A 142 -7.59 -1.96 9.31
CA ASN A 142 -8.19 -0.94 10.17
C ASN A 142 -9.59 -0.60 9.66
N GLU A 143 -10.57 -0.49 10.57
CA GLU A 143 -11.95 -0.11 10.25
C GLU A 143 -12.22 1.39 10.43
N HIS A 144 -11.29 2.15 11.01
CA HIS A 144 -11.49 3.58 11.31
C HIS A 144 -11.28 4.51 10.10
N TRP A 145 -10.84 3.98 8.96
CA TRP A 145 -10.56 4.75 7.74
C TRP A 145 -11.74 5.65 7.33
N ARG A 146 -12.99 5.19 7.45
CA ARG A 146 -14.17 6.01 7.13
C ARG A 146 -14.23 7.27 7.99
N THR A 147 -14.04 7.11 9.30
CA THR A 147 -14.06 8.22 10.26
C THR A 147 -12.92 9.20 9.99
N GLU A 148 -11.74 8.71 9.62
CA GLU A 148 -10.60 9.55 9.26
C GLU A 148 -10.83 10.31 7.94
N THR A 149 -11.34 9.64 6.90
CA THR A 149 -11.62 10.25 5.60
C THR A 149 -12.67 11.37 5.70
N VAL A 150 -13.66 11.25 6.59
CA VAL A 150 -14.65 12.33 6.84
C VAL A 150 -14.01 13.62 7.34
N LYS A 151 -12.88 13.55 8.06
CA LYS A 151 -12.14 14.76 8.52
C LYS A 151 -11.62 15.60 7.34
N PHE A 152 -11.43 14.97 6.18
CA PHE A 152 -11.04 15.61 4.93
C PHE A 152 -12.26 16.03 4.08
N GLY A 153 -13.45 16.14 4.69
CA GLY A 153 -14.64 16.69 4.04
C GLY A 153 -15.33 15.74 3.05
N HIS A 154 -15.04 14.45 3.12
CA HIS A 154 -15.75 13.43 2.35
C HIS A 154 -17.08 13.05 3.02
N ASP A 155 -18.08 12.71 2.21
CA ASP A 155 -19.39 12.25 2.71
C ASP A 155 -19.27 10.82 3.22
N HIS A 156 -19.62 10.61 4.49
CA HIS A 156 -19.66 9.30 5.15
C HIS A 156 -20.37 8.21 4.33
N ASN A 157 -21.44 8.56 3.61
CA ASN A 157 -22.25 7.60 2.86
C ASN A 157 -21.71 7.29 1.45
N GLN A 158 -20.75 8.07 0.97
CA GLN A 158 -20.17 7.92 -0.38
C GLN A 158 -18.73 7.39 -0.36
N ILE A 159 -18.23 7.01 0.82
CA ILE A 159 -16.87 6.50 1.04
C ILE A 159 -16.89 4.96 0.89
N ASN A 160 -16.31 4.48 -0.20
CA ASN A 160 -16.04 3.06 -0.42
C ASN A 160 -14.55 2.75 -0.25
N PRO A 161 -14.20 1.54 0.22
CA PRO A 161 -12.81 1.15 0.30
C PRO A 161 -12.22 1.17 -1.12
N CYS A 162 -11.26 2.05 -1.38
CA CYS A 162 -10.42 1.90 -2.56
C CYS A 162 -9.23 1.02 -2.23
N CYS A 163 -8.70 0.36 -3.25
CA CYS A 163 -7.28 0.02 -3.30
C CYS A 163 -6.84 -1.02 -2.27
N SER A 164 -7.78 -1.59 -1.51
CA SER A 164 -7.66 -2.95 -1.03
C SER A 164 -8.20 -3.77 -2.20
N ILE A 165 -7.35 -4.62 -2.76
CA ILE A 165 -7.63 -5.60 -3.81
C ILE A 165 -9.13 -5.82 -3.93
N ASN A 166 -9.73 -5.61 -5.12
CA ASN A 166 -11.14 -5.93 -5.37
C ASN A 166 -11.40 -7.46 -5.36
N HIS A 167 -10.62 -8.17 -4.55
CA HIS A 167 -10.66 -9.57 -4.24
C HIS A 167 -11.33 -9.71 -2.88
N LYS A 168 -12.43 -10.47 -2.89
CA LYS A 168 -13.29 -10.62 -1.71
C LYS A 168 -12.52 -11.19 -0.54
N ASP A 169 -11.59 -12.12 -0.77
CA ASP A 169 -10.88 -12.78 0.31
C ASP A 169 -9.92 -11.83 1.04
N ALA A 170 -9.20 -10.98 0.32
CA ALA A 170 -8.35 -9.96 0.92
C ALA A 170 -9.14 -8.96 1.77
N LEU A 171 -10.33 -8.56 1.30
CA LEU A 171 -11.23 -7.70 2.08
C LEU A 171 -11.74 -8.41 3.34
N MET A 172 -12.15 -9.67 3.21
CA MET A 172 -12.65 -10.47 4.32
C MET A 172 -11.56 -10.73 5.37
N GLU A 173 -10.33 -11.00 4.96
CA GLU A 173 -9.19 -11.17 5.87
C GLU A 173 -8.82 -9.86 6.56
N SER A 174 -8.76 -8.76 5.81
CA SER A 174 -8.53 -7.42 6.36
C SER A 174 -9.55 -7.09 7.46
N TRP A 175 -10.84 -7.37 7.24
CA TRP A 175 -11.90 -7.18 8.24
C TRP A 175 -11.79 -8.16 9.42
N ARG A 176 -11.56 -9.45 9.15
CA ARG A 176 -11.44 -10.50 10.18
C ARG A 176 -10.33 -10.17 11.18
N ASP A 177 -9.22 -9.63 10.69
CA ASP A 177 -8.01 -9.42 11.48
C ASP A 177 -7.75 -7.94 11.82
N ALA A 178 -8.68 -7.04 11.47
CA ALA A 178 -8.51 -5.59 11.67
C ALA A 178 -8.22 -5.18 13.13
N THR A 179 -8.74 -5.93 14.10
CA THR A 179 -8.51 -5.64 15.52
C THR A 179 -7.29 -6.36 16.10
N LYS A 180 -6.67 -7.24 15.31
CA LYS A 180 -5.54 -8.09 15.73
C LYS A 180 -4.19 -7.52 15.32
N VAL A 181 -4.16 -6.67 14.30
CA VAL A 181 -2.94 -5.97 13.84
C VAL A 181 -2.95 -4.55 14.39
N PRO A 182 -1.97 -4.15 15.21
CA PRO A 182 -1.92 -2.80 15.75
C PRO A 182 -1.65 -1.77 14.65
N PRO A 183 -2.18 -0.54 14.79
CA PRO A 183 -1.91 0.53 13.84
C PRO A 183 -0.46 1.03 13.93
N LEU A 184 0.07 1.52 12.81
CA LEU A 184 1.34 2.23 12.79
C LEU A 184 1.23 3.51 13.62
N GLN A 185 2.04 3.60 14.66
CA GLN A 185 2.01 4.74 15.58
C GLN A 185 2.67 5.96 14.96
N VAL A 186 1.97 7.08 14.94
CA VAL A 186 2.46 8.32 14.31
C VAL A 186 2.20 9.56 15.16
N ILE A 187 3.00 10.61 14.96
CA ILE A 187 2.69 11.98 15.37
C ILE A 187 2.15 12.70 14.13
N LEU A 188 0.94 13.25 14.25
CA LEU A 188 0.36 14.07 13.19
C LEU A 188 0.96 15.48 13.20
N PRO A 189 1.14 16.08 12.02
CA PRO A 189 1.53 17.48 11.91
C PRO A 189 0.47 18.42 12.51
N LYS A 190 0.84 19.68 12.73
CA LYS A 190 -0.09 20.70 13.23
C LYS A 190 -1.11 21.12 12.17
N THR A 191 -0.77 20.94 10.90
CA THR A 191 -1.66 21.19 9.77
C THR A 191 -2.97 20.44 9.94
N GLN A 192 -4.07 21.19 9.95
CA GLN A 192 -5.41 20.63 10.08
C GLN A 192 -5.92 20.16 8.71
N PRO A 193 -6.66 19.02 8.65
CA PRO A 193 -7.34 18.58 7.45
C PRO A 193 -8.25 19.68 6.88
N LYS A 194 -8.19 19.85 5.57
CA LYS A 194 -9.12 20.70 4.82
C LYS A 194 -9.92 19.84 3.84
N PRO A 195 -11.16 20.24 3.52
CA PRO A 195 -11.97 19.48 2.57
C PRO A 195 -11.23 19.26 1.26
N LYS A 196 -11.10 17.99 0.88
CA LYS A 196 -10.47 17.55 -0.36
C LYS A 196 -9.06 18.12 -0.55
N GLN A 197 -8.25 18.06 0.51
CA GLN A 197 -6.86 18.45 0.45
C GLN A 197 -5.99 17.48 1.24
N VAL A 198 -5.03 16.86 0.55
CA VAL A 198 -3.98 16.06 1.16
C VAL A 198 -3.07 16.92 2.04
N ILE A 199 -2.58 16.34 3.14
CA ILE A 199 -1.57 16.99 3.99
C ILE A 199 -0.18 16.56 3.51
N GLU A 200 0.61 17.54 3.08
CA GLU A 200 2.00 17.32 2.63
C GLU A 200 3.02 17.47 3.77
N GLU A 201 2.65 18.05 4.91
CA GLU A 201 3.52 18.07 6.08
C GLU A 201 3.69 16.62 6.60
N PRO A 202 4.92 16.13 6.79
CA PRO A 202 5.16 14.72 7.09
C PRO A 202 4.63 14.33 8.47
N ILE A 203 4.01 13.17 8.56
CA ILE A 203 3.80 12.50 9.84
C ILE A 203 5.13 11.97 10.37
N VAL A 204 5.28 11.84 11.69
CA VAL A 204 6.47 11.20 12.29
C VAL A 204 6.11 9.79 12.72
N ILE A 205 6.76 8.78 12.16
CA ILE A 205 6.61 7.38 12.60
C ILE A 205 7.28 7.23 13.97
N LYS A 206 6.58 6.62 14.93
CA LYS A 206 7.06 6.42 16.29
C LYS A 206 7.53 4.99 16.53
N GLY A 207 8.60 4.89 17.33
CA GLY A 207 9.06 3.63 17.87
C GLY A 207 9.75 2.76 16.83
N PRO A 208 10.18 1.56 17.22
CA PRO A 208 10.82 0.64 16.30
C PRO A 208 9.81 0.22 15.21
N TYR A 209 10.29 0.21 13.98
CA TYR A 209 9.54 -0.24 12.80
C TYR A 209 10.37 -1.25 12.03
N GLN A 210 9.70 -2.03 11.20
CA GLN A 210 10.31 -2.89 10.20
C GLN A 210 9.89 -2.41 8.81
N ILE A 211 10.74 -2.67 7.82
CA ILE A 211 10.45 -2.36 6.42
C ILE A 211 10.32 -3.65 5.64
N LEU A 212 9.18 -3.86 4.99
CA LEU A 212 8.97 -4.98 4.07
C LEU A 212 9.11 -4.49 2.63
N ILE A 213 10.01 -5.12 1.87
CA ILE A 213 10.20 -4.88 0.44
C ILE A 213 9.51 -6.01 -0.33
N ILE A 214 8.43 -5.67 -1.02
CA ILE A 214 7.64 -6.61 -1.81
C ILE A 214 8.27 -6.78 -3.19
N GLN A 215 8.64 -8.02 -3.53
CA GLN A 215 9.35 -8.39 -4.77
C GLN A 215 8.41 -8.62 -5.97
N GLN A 216 7.11 -8.47 -5.79
CA GLN A 216 6.10 -8.69 -6.84
C GLN A 216 5.03 -7.59 -6.78
N PRO A 217 4.28 -7.34 -7.85
CA PRO A 217 3.13 -6.45 -7.77
C PRO A 217 2.23 -6.87 -6.61
N MET A 218 1.85 -5.95 -5.71
CA MET A 218 1.09 -6.35 -4.51
C MET A 218 -0.21 -7.08 -4.85
N ILE A 219 -0.83 -6.78 -5.99
CA ILE A 219 -2.03 -7.50 -6.42
C ILE A 219 -1.78 -9.02 -6.53
N GLU A 220 -0.58 -9.42 -6.93
CA GLU A 220 -0.20 -10.83 -7.07
C GLU A 220 -0.02 -11.50 -5.70
N LEU A 221 0.26 -10.77 -4.61
CA LEU A 221 0.24 -11.33 -3.24
C LEU A 221 -1.12 -11.94 -2.87
N PHE A 222 -2.20 -11.45 -3.48
CA PHE A 222 -3.57 -11.83 -3.13
C PHE A 222 -4.27 -12.62 -4.23
N LEU A 223 -3.63 -12.73 -5.40
CA LEU A 223 -4.14 -13.44 -6.58
C LEU A 223 -3.30 -14.66 -6.95
N ALA A 224 -2.21 -14.94 -6.24
CA ALA A 224 -1.31 -16.05 -6.54
C ALA A 224 -2.07 -17.38 -6.47
N GLU A 225 -2.56 -17.84 -7.63
CA GLU A 225 -3.04 -19.22 -7.84
C GLU A 225 -1.88 -20.22 -7.83
N GLU A 226 -0.64 -19.74 -7.97
CA GLU A 226 0.59 -20.50 -7.82
C GLU A 226 1.30 -20.10 -6.52
N ASP A 227 1.51 -21.07 -5.63
CA ASP A 227 1.99 -20.96 -4.25
C ASP A 227 3.42 -20.40 -4.10
N ILE A 228 3.80 -19.26 -4.69
CA ILE A 228 5.10 -18.63 -4.42
C ILE A 228 4.93 -17.14 -4.25
N ILE A 229 4.97 -16.69 -3.00
CA ILE A 229 5.04 -15.27 -2.64
C ILE A 229 6.37 -15.03 -1.95
N SER A 230 7.08 -13.95 -2.30
CA SER A 230 8.35 -13.61 -1.66
C SER A 230 8.49 -12.11 -1.35
N TYR A 231 9.00 -11.81 -0.15
CA TYR A 231 9.39 -10.45 0.25
C TYR A 231 10.52 -10.49 1.27
N ALA A 232 11.27 -9.40 1.35
CA ALA A 232 12.34 -9.23 2.32
C ALA A 232 11.90 -8.27 3.43
N GLY A 233 12.06 -8.68 4.68
CA GLY A 233 11.85 -7.85 5.86
C GLY A 233 13.15 -7.36 6.45
N PHE A 234 13.22 -6.08 6.77
CA PHE A 234 14.39 -5.40 7.31
C PHE A 234 14.10 -4.88 8.72
N TRP A 235 14.96 -5.28 9.65
CA TRP A 235 15.11 -4.71 10.99
C TRP A 235 16.47 -4.02 11.09
N SER A 236 16.74 -3.37 12.22
CA SER A 236 18.02 -2.68 12.46
C SER A 236 19.24 -3.58 12.31
N ASP A 237 19.12 -4.86 12.64
CA ASP A 237 20.23 -5.82 12.79
C ASP A 237 20.10 -7.07 11.91
N ILE A 238 18.92 -7.30 11.32
CA ILE A 238 18.57 -8.55 10.64
C ILE A 238 17.81 -8.26 9.35
N THR A 239 18.10 -9.05 8.31
CA THR A 239 17.23 -9.19 7.14
C THR A 239 16.63 -10.59 7.09
N ARG A 240 15.35 -10.70 6.74
CA ARG A 240 14.67 -11.98 6.54
C ARG A 240 14.02 -12.04 5.17
N ASP A 241 14.31 -13.08 4.41
CA ASP A 241 13.61 -13.39 3.18
C ASP A 241 12.48 -14.36 3.49
N TYR A 242 11.24 -13.91 3.28
CA TYR A 242 10.03 -14.69 3.50
C TYR A 242 9.58 -15.32 2.21
N HIS A 243 9.18 -16.59 2.28
CA HIS A 243 8.65 -17.35 1.16
C HIS A 243 7.37 -18.06 1.58
N PHE A 244 6.26 -17.79 0.90
CA PHE A 244 5.05 -18.60 1.03
C PHE A 244 5.07 -19.66 -0.05
N SER A 245 5.01 -20.94 0.33
CA SER A 245 4.79 -22.01 -0.63
C SER A 245 4.09 -23.21 -0.04
N ASN A 246 3.32 -23.94 -0.86
CA ASN A 246 2.53 -25.08 -0.44
C ASN A 246 1.59 -24.79 0.75
N ASN A 247 1.00 -23.59 0.80
CA ASN A 247 0.19 -23.08 1.92
C ASN A 247 0.93 -22.90 3.26
N GLU A 248 2.27 -22.86 3.25
CA GLU A 248 3.08 -22.63 4.45
C GLU A 248 4.05 -21.46 4.22
N TRP A 249 4.28 -20.69 5.29
CA TRP A 249 5.33 -19.67 5.30
C TRP A 249 6.64 -20.29 5.79
N ASP A 250 7.72 -19.98 5.09
CA ASP A 250 9.09 -20.21 5.52
C ASP A 250 9.87 -18.88 5.46
N PHE A 251 11.00 -18.81 6.17
CA PHE A 251 11.89 -17.66 6.06
C PHE A 251 13.36 -18.04 6.26
N PHE A 252 14.23 -17.31 5.56
CA PHE A 252 15.67 -17.36 5.75
C PHE A 252 16.12 -16.09 6.45
N GLU A 253 16.84 -16.25 7.57
CA GLU A 253 17.41 -15.12 8.30
C GLU A 253 18.88 -14.91 7.92
N HIS A 254 19.21 -13.66 7.67
CA HIS A 254 20.55 -13.20 7.36
C HIS A 254 20.93 -12.12 8.37
N GLU A 255 22.17 -12.17 8.88
CA GLU A 255 22.75 -10.97 9.51
C GLU A 255 22.70 -9.84 8.48
N ALA A 256 22.47 -8.61 8.96
CA ALA A 256 22.49 -7.39 8.16
C ALA A 256 23.87 -7.20 7.46
N SER A 257 24.06 -7.89 6.34
CA SER A 257 25.37 -7.99 5.68
C SER A 257 25.27 -8.07 4.15
N TYR A 258 24.25 -7.46 3.54
CA TYR A 258 24.29 -7.20 2.09
C TYR A 258 25.46 -6.26 1.71
N HIS A 259 26.21 -5.77 2.69
CA HIS A 259 27.54 -5.19 2.54
C HIS A 259 28.66 -6.21 2.44
N ARG A 260 28.86 -6.80 1.25
CA ARG A 260 30.20 -7.08 0.69
C ARG A 260 30.10 -7.05 -0.84
N ASP A 261 30.25 -5.84 -1.41
CA ASP A 261 30.97 -5.54 -2.67
C ASP A 261 30.73 -4.07 -3.10
#